data_AF-A0A0P7TRZ1-F1
#
_entry.id   AF-A0A0P7TRZ1-F1
#
_cell.length_a   1.000
_cell.length_b   1.000
_cell.length_c   1.000
_cell.angle_alpha   90.00
_cell.angle_beta   90.00
_cell.angle_gamma   90.00
#
_symmetry.space_group_name_H-M   'P 1'
#
loop_
_entity.id
_entity.type
_entity.pdbx_description
1 polymer ?
#
loop_
_entity_poly.entity_id
_entity_poly.type
_entity_poly.pdbx_seq_one_letter_code
_entity_poly.pdbx_strand_id
1 'polypeptide(L)'
;MGYLIAGMDEGLLGVCIGERRRVTIPPHLAYGEEGTGTTVPGSAVLVFDVHVVDFHNPSDTVQVAISFKPEVCEPLAKKGDFVKYHYNASLLDGTFIDSTHRYGKTYNVVLGAGQVVLGMEMGLQDMCVGEKRRLVVPPHLAYGERGIDGEVPGSAVLVFDVELVDMEEGLPEGYMFVWNDDVSPDLFVEMDKNKDSQVEPSEFSDYILRQVNEGKGRLAPGFDRHKIIENMFGNQDRNGDGKITEDEFRLKADESVDHDEL
;
A
#
# COMPACT_ATOMS: atom_id res chain seq x y z
N MET A 1 3.98 -26.98 14.66
CA MET A 1 5.03 -28.02 14.61
C MET A 1 4.89 -28.72 13.27
N GLY A 2 5.92 -28.69 12.41
CA GLY A 2 5.83 -29.36 11.10
C GLY A 2 6.54 -28.71 9.91
N TYR A 3 7.38 -27.67 10.10
CA TYR A 3 8.13 -27.06 8.97
C TYR A 3 9.60 -27.50 8.90
N LEU A 4 10.15 -28.05 9.99
CA LEU A 4 11.54 -28.50 10.10
C LEU A 4 11.60 -30.00 10.45
N ILE A 5 12.76 -30.62 10.22
CA ILE A 5 13.04 -31.98 10.72
C ILE A 5 13.09 -31.99 12.24
N ALA A 6 12.66 -33.10 12.87
CA ALA A 6 12.50 -33.19 14.32
C ALA A 6 13.76 -32.80 15.12
N GLY A 7 14.94 -33.20 14.65
CA GLY A 7 16.19 -32.86 15.32
C GLY A 7 16.55 -31.37 15.26
N MET A 8 15.99 -30.63 14.31
CA MET A 8 16.14 -29.18 14.27
C MET A 8 15.20 -28.51 15.27
N ASP A 9 13.96 -28.98 15.38
CA ASP A 9 13.02 -28.51 16.41
C ASP A 9 13.62 -28.68 17.82
N GLU A 10 14.26 -29.83 18.09
CA GLU A 10 14.97 -30.07 19.35
C GLU A 10 16.24 -29.21 19.49
N GLY A 11 17.05 -29.12 18.44
CA GLY A 11 18.33 -28.38 18.46
C GLY A 11 18.20 -26.88 18.65
N LEU A 12 17.04 -26.31 18.31
CA LEU A 12 16.71 -24.89 18.47
C LEU A 12 16.09 -24.56 19.83
N LEU A 13 15.82 -25.54 20.69
CA LEU A 13 15.34 -25.24 22.03
C LEU A 13 16.39 -24.46 22.85
N GLY A 14 15.92 -23.43 23.54
CA GLY A 14 16.74 -22.60 24.43
C GLY A 14 17.81 -21.76 23.72
N VAL A 15 17.70 -21.55 22.40
CA VAL A 15 18.53 -20.56 21.70
C VAL A 15 18.15 -19.14 22.08
N CYS A 16 19.09 -18.21 21.97
CA CYS A 16 18.85 -16.78 22.10
C CYS A 16 18.92 -16.07 20.74
N ILE A 17 18.27 -14.89 20.62
CA ILE A 17 18.44 -14.01 19.46
C ILE A 17 19.93 -13.62 19.32
N GLY A 18 20.43 -13.65 18.09
CA GLY A 18 21.82 -13.39 17.72
C GLY A 18 22.77 -14.58 17.93
N GLU A 19 22.30 -15.70 18.49
CA GLU A 19 23.12 -16.88 18.71
C GLU A 19 23.47 -17.58 17.40
N ARG A 20 24.73 -18.00 17.26
CA ARG A 20 25.14 -18.97 16.23
C ARG A 20 25.36 -20.33 16.87
N ARG A 21 24.64 -21.34 16.39
CA ARG A 21 24.69 -22.70 16.93
C ARG A 21 24.94 -23.70 15.81
N ARG A 22 25.91 -24.59 16.02
CA ARG A 22 26.09 -25.78 15.20
C ARG A 22 25.20 -26.90 15.73
N VAL A 23 24.26 -27.36 14.92
CA VAL A 23 23.34 -28.45 15.26
C VAL A 23 23.73 -29.69 14.46
N THR A 24 24.07 -30.78 15.15
CA THR A 24 24.38 -32.08 14.54
C THR A 24 23.22 -33.02 14.77
N ILE A 25 22.56 -33.43 13.69
CA ILE A 25 21.31 -34.18 13.72
C ILE A 25 21.57 -35.61 13.23
N PRO A 26 21.35 -36.64 14.07
CA PRO A 26 21.48 -38.02 13.66
C PRO A 26 20.34 -38.42 12.70
N PRO A 27 20.51 -39.49 11.90
CA PRO A 27 19.58 -39.80 10.82
C PRO A 27 18.13 -40.01 11.27
N HIS A 28 17.92 -40.64 12.43
CA HIS A 28 16.59 -40.90 12.99
C HIS A 28 15.80 -39.64 13.40
N LEU A 29 16.48 -38.49 13.56
CA LEU A 29 15.87 -37.19 13.78
C LEU A 29 15.91 -36.28 12.53
N ALA A 30 16.43 -36.79 11.42
CA ALA A 30 16.51 -36.13 10.11
C ALA A 30 15.63 -36.85 9.08
N TYR A 31 16.22 -37.50 8.07
CA TYR A 31 15.52 -38.17 6.97
C TYR A 31 15.59 -39.71 7.03
N GLY A 32 15.99 -40.28 8.17
CA GLY A 32 15.99 -41.72 8.42
C GLY A 32 16.93 -42.53 7.52
N GLU A 33 16.64 -43.82 7.39
CA GLU A 33 17.42 -44.74 6.57
C GLU A 33 17.21 -44.54 5.07
N GLU A 34 16.07 -43.96 4.67
CA GLU A 34 15.70 -43.77 3.26
C GLU A 34 16.31 -42.49 2.66
N GLY A 35 16.54 -41.45 3.48
CA GLY A 35 17.04 -40.15 3.01
C GLY A 35 15.94 -39.31 2.33
N THR A 36 16.32 -38.29 1.55
CA THR A 36 15.35 -37.50 0.77
C THR A 36 15.91 -37.00 -0.56
N GLY A 37 15.11 -37.17 -1.61
CA GLY A 37 15.45 -36.79 -2.98
C GLY A 37 16.77 -37.40 -3.45
N THR A 38 17.52 -36.64 -4.25
CA THR A 38 18.88 -37.00 -4.69
C THR A 38 19.96 -36.31 -3.87
N THR A 39 19.59 -35.46 -2.92
CA THR A 39 20.51 -34.56 -2.21
C THR A 39 20.97 -35.13 -0.89
N VAL A 40 20.08 -35.80 -0.14
CA VAL A 40 20.41 -36.35 1.18
C VAL A 40 20.33 -37.87 1.14
N PRO A 41 21.47 -38.58 1.25
CA PRO A 41 21.47 -40.04 1.24
C PRO A 41 20.87 -40.61 2.53
N GLY A 42 20.41 -41.85 2.45
CA GLY A 42 19.95 -42.63 3.58
C GLY A 42 21.00 -42.72 4.70
N SER A 43 20.54 -42.70 5.95
CA SER A 43 21.39 -42.77 7.15
C SER A 43 22.43 -41.63 7.27
N ALA A 44 22.24 -40.51 6.59
CA ALA A 44 23.12 -39.35 6.69
C ALA A 44 22.96 -38.62 8.03
N VAL A 45 24.10 -38.27 8.65
CA VAL A 45 24.14 -37.27 9.73
C VAL A 45 24.18 -35.89 9.10
N LEU A 46 23.30 -34.99 9.52
CA LEU A 46 23.26 -33.62 9.04
C LEU A 46 23.95 -32.69 10.03
N VAL A 47 24.70 -31.71 9.52
CA VAL A 47 25.33 -30.67 10.33
C VAL A 47 24.89 -29.33 9.78
N PHE A 48 24.20 -28.54 10.60
CA PHE A 48 23.73 -27.20 10.27
C PHE A 48 24.47 -26.18 11.12
N ASP A 49 25.00 -25.13 10.48
CA ASP A 49 25.43 -23.92 11.17
C ASP A 49 24.27 -22.92 11.11
N VAL A 50 23.57 -22.77 12.24
CA VAL A 50 22.36 -21.94 12.35
C VAL A 50 22.71 -20.60 13.00
N HIS A 51 22.19 -19.52 12.44
CA HIS A 51 22.21 -18.20 13.06
C HIS A 51 20.79 -17.78 13.39
N VAL A 52 20.47 -17.63 14.68
CA VAL A 52 19.15 -17.20 15.14
C VAL A 52 19.07 -15.70 15.03
N VAL A 53 18.46 -15.22 13.95
CA VAL A 53 18.40 -13.78 13.68
C VAL A 53 17.31 -13.10 14.50
N ASP A 54 16.14 -13.74 14.65
CA ASP A 54 15.01 -13.21 15.41
C ASP A 54 14.00 -14.34 15.73
N PHE A 55 13.04 -14.07 16.62
CA PHE A 55 11.89 -14.94 16.86
C PHE A 55 10.61 -14.27 16.37
N HIS A 56 9.89 -14.97 15.49
CA HIS A 56 8.59 -14.48 15.04
C HIS A 56 7.54 -14.62 16.15
N ASN A 57 6.96 -13.50 16.58
CA ASN A 57 5.75 -13.47 17.38
C ASN A 57 4.62 -12.78 16.57
N PRO A 58 3.50 -13.46 16.29
CA PRO A 58 2.38 -12.88 15.53
C PRO A 58 1.76 -11.63 16.16
N SER A 59 2.01 -11.37 17.44
CA SER A 59 1.58 -10.15 18.13
C SER A 59 2.53 -8.97 17.90
N ASP A 60 3.67 -9.18 17.25
CA ASP A 60 4.62 -8.12 16.95
C ASP A 60 4.02 -7.12 15.96
N THR A 61 4.35 -5.86 16.17
CA THR A 61 3.97 -4.75 15.30
C THR A 61 5.22 -4.24 14.57
N VAL A 62 5.02 -3.31 13.63
CA VAL A 62 6.15 -2.64 12.98
C VAL A 62 6.94 -1.86 14.01
N GLN A 63 8.25 -2.11 14.09
CA GLN A 63 9.12 -1.28 14.92
C GLN A 63 9.51 -0.05 14.11
N VAL A 64 9.21 1.13 14.64
CA VAL A 64 9.47 2.41 13.99
C VAL A 64 10.54 3.16 14.77
N ALA A 65 11.68 3.41 14.14
CA ALA A 65 12.75 4.25 14.69
C ALA A 65 12.93 5.49 13.82
N ILE A 66 12.69 6.67 14.40
CA ILE A 66 12.91 7.95 13.70
C ILE A 66 14.40 8.25 13.69
N SER A 67 15.01 8.25 12.50
CA SER A 67 16.43 8.53 12.33
C SER A 67 16.71 10.01 12.12
N PHE A 68 15.76 10.74 11.55
CA PHE A 68 15.82 12.19 11.39
C PHE A 68 14.41 12.78 11.35
N LYS A 69 14.20 13.90 12.04
CA LYS A 69 12.94 14.66 12.03
C LYS A 69 13.25 16.16 11.79
N PRO A 70 12.63 16.81 10.80
CA PRO A 70 12.75 18.25 10.59
C PRO A 70 12.26 19.06 11.80
N GLU A 71 12.74 20.30 11.95
CA GLU A 71 12.30 21.21 13.01
C GLU A 71 10.81 21.57 12.90
N VAL A 72 10.33 21.76 11.67
CA VAL A 72 8.91 21.95 11.34
C VAL A 72 8.41 20.68 10.71
N CYS A 73 7.47 20.01 11.38
CA CYS A 73 6.99 18.67 11.01
C CYS A 73 5.47 18.63 10.98
N GLU A 74 4.89 19.55 10.23
CA GLU A 74 3.46 19.61 9.94
C GLU A 74 3.27 20.02 8.47
N PRO A 75 2.27 19.46 7.78
CA PRO A 75 1.32 18.43 8.25
C PRO A 75 1.93 17.03 8.40
N LEU A 76 1.25 16.16 9.14
CA LEU A 76 1.57 14.74 9.30
C LEU A 76 0.74 13.88 8.34
N ALA A 77 1.36 12.85 7.77
CA ALA A 77 0.74 11.95 6.82
C ALA A 77 -0.35 11.09 7.47
N LYS A 78 -1.54 11.12 6.88
CA LYS A 78 -2.72 10.34 7.31
C LYS A 78 -3.27 9.49 6.17
N LYS A 79 -4.19 8.58 6.51
CA LYS A 79 -4.93 7.77 5.53
C LYS A 79 -5.58 8.67 4.48
N GLY A 80 -5.41 8.32 3.21
CA GLY A 80 -5.92 9.07 2.05
C GLY A 80 -4.91 10.04 1.44
N ASP A 81 -3.86 10.43 2.17
CA ASP A 81 -2.83 11.31 1.63
C ASP A 81 -2.01 10.61 0.55
N PHE A 82 -1.65 11.36 -0.48
CA PHE A 82 -0.74 10.92 -1.52
C PHE A 82 0.68 11.28 -1.12
N VAL A 83 1.49 10.27 -0.85
CA VAL A 83 2.87 10.42 -0.37
C VAL A 83 3.86 9.97 -1.43
N LYS A 84 4.98 10.69 -1.54
CA LYS A 84 6.14 10.32 -2.35
C LYS A 84 7.32 10.12 -1.41
N TYR A 85 7.95 8.96 -1.47
CA TYR A 85 9.05 8.64 -0.57
C TYR A 85 10.17 7.88 -1.28
N HIS A 86 11.36 7.97 -0.70
CA HIS A 86 12.46 7.08 -0.99
C HIS A 86 12.54 5.97 0.06
N TYR A 87 13.06 4.83 -0.35
CA TYR A 87 13.32 3.70 0.52
C TYR A 87 14.53 2.89 0.06
N ASN A 88 15.19 2.26 1.04
CA ASN A 88 16.10 1.13 0.87
C ASN A 88 15.54 -0.06 1.66
N ALA A 89 15.36 -1.19 1.00
CA ALA A 89 14.85 -2.42 1.59
C ALA A 89 15.99 -3.45 1.72
N SER A 90 16.08 -4.06 2.90
CA SER A 90 17.00 -5.16 3.16
C SER A 90 16.34 -6.22 4.04
N LEU A 91 16.93 -7.42 4.09
CA LEU A 91 16.67 -8.39 5.14
C LEU A 91 17.30 -7.91 6.46
N LEU A 92 16.89 -8.53 7.56
CA LEU A 92 17.39 -8.21 8.90
C LEU A 92 18.92 -8.45 9.05
N ASP A 93 19.50 -9.33 8.25
CA ASP A 93 20.95 -9.57 8.19
C ASP A 93 21.72 -8.55 7.32
N GLY A 94 21.01 -7.58 6.72
CA GLY A 94 21.58 -6.56 5.84
C GLY A 94 21.65 -6.95 4.36
N THR A 95 21.18 -8.14 3.97
CA THR A 95 21.08 -8.53 2.56
C THR A 95 20.16 -7.57 1.83
N PHE A 96 20.68 -6.92 0.80
CA PHE A 96 19.94 -5.94 0.00
C PHE A 96 18.81 -6.61 -0.80
N ILE A 97 17.64 -5.96 -0.84
CA ILE A 97 16.47 -6.40 -1.62
C ILE A 97 16.24 -5.40 -2.77
N ASP A 98 15.81 -4.18 -2.44
CA ASP A 98 15.54 -3.15 -3.45
C ASP A 98 15.73 -1.72 -2.92
N SER A 99 15.77 -0.75 -3.83
CA SER A 99 15.84 0.68 -3.50
C SER A 99 15.28 1.54 -4.61
N THR A 100 14.49 2.54 -4.24
CA THR A 100 13.99 3.57 -5.16
C THR A 100 15.10 4.39 -5.81
N HIS A 101 16.24 4.55 -5.13
CA HIS A 101 17.38 5.26 -5.68
C HIS A 101 17.97 4.57 -6.92
N ARG A 102 17.81 3.26 -7.08
CA ARG A 102 18.23 2.53 -8.30
C ARG A 102 17.45 2.95 -9.54
N TYR A 103 16.21 3.42 -9.36
CA TYR A 103 15.33 3.85 -10.44
C TYR A 103 15.34 5.37 -10.64
N GLY A 104 16.04 6.12 -9.79
CA GLY A 104 16.12 7.59 -9.86
C GLY A 104 14.78 8.31 -9.68
N LYS A 105 13.77 7.65 -9.09
CA LYS A 105 12.43 8.19 -8.86
C LYS A 105 11.90 7.75 -7.50
N THR A 106 11.01 8.53 -6.91
CA THR A 106 10.29 8.18 -5.68
C THR A 106 9.30 7.05 -5.92
N TYR A 107 8.94 6.35 -4.85
CA TYR A 107 7.75 5.51 -4.83
C TYR A 107 6.57 6.37 -4.36
N ASN A 108 5.44 6.27 -5.07
CA ASN A 108 4.30 7.16 -4.89
C ASN A 108 3.06 6.31 -4.58
N VAL A 109 2.38 6.60 -3.47
CA VAL A 109 1.22 5.81 -3.02
C VAL A 109 0.20 6.69 -2.34
N VAL A 110 -1.04 6.20 -2.31
CA VAL A 110 -2.08 6.75 -1.44
C VAL A 110 -2.10 5.92 -0.16
N LEU A 111 -1.90 6.56 0.99
CA LEU A 111 -1.84 5.86 2.27
C LEU A 111 -3.16 5.20 2.62
N GLY A 112 -3.11 3.91 2.96
CA GLY A 112 -4.28 3.09 3.30
C GLY A 112 -5.08 2.59 2.10
N ALA A 113 -4.55 2.71 0.88
CA ALA A 113 -5.14 2.14 -0.32
C ALA A 113 -4.70 0.67 -0.56
N GLY A 114 -3.88 0.08 0.31
CA GLY A 114 -3.39 -1.30 0.18
C GLY A 114 -2.42 -1.49 -1.00
N GLN A 115 -1.70 -0.42 -1.38
CA GLN A 115 -0.81 -0.42 -2.54
C GLN A 115 0.61 -0.90 -2.22
N VAL A 116 0.95 -1.00 -0.93
CA VAL A 116 2.23 -1.50 -0.43
C VAL A 116 2.02 -2.46 0.72
N VAL A 117 3.08 -3.16 1.14
CA VAL A 117 3.01 -4.07 2.28
C VAL A 117 2.51 -3.34 3.52
N LEU A 118 1.63 -4.00 4.29
CA LEU A 118 0.89 -3.40 5.39
C LEU A 118 1.81 -2.70 6.41
N GLY A 119 2.94 -3.32 6.74
CA GLY A 119 3.88 -2.72 7.69
C GLY A 119 4.55 -1.44 7.19
N MET A 120 4.69 -1.30 5.86
CA MET A 120 5.18 -0.05 5.27
C MET A 120 4.11 1.05 5.35
N GLU A 121 2.84 0.73 5.08
CA GLU A 121 1.74 1.69 5.27
C GLU A 121 1.68 2.18 6.71
N MET A 122 1.77 1.27 7.68
CA MET A 122 1.80 1.61 9.10
C MET A 122 3.01 2.48 9.48
N GLY A 123 4.18 2.20 8.92
CA GLY A 123 5.41 2.95 9.22
C GLY A 123 5.46 4.36 8.62
N LEU A 124 4.71 4.61 7.53
CA LEU A 124 4.59 5.91 6.87
C LEU A 124 3.56 6.83 7.54
N GLN A 125 2.64 6.30 8.34
CA GLN A 125 1.67 7.11 9.10
C GLN A 125 2.39 8.05 10.06
N ASP A 126 1.84 9.25 10.23
CA ASP A 126 2.38 10.30 11.09
C ASP A 126 3.81 10.75 10.72
N MET A 127 4.26 10.53 9.48
CA MET A 127 5.50 11.13 8.95
C MET A 127 5.23 12.54 8.43
N CYS A 128 6.21 13.43 8.53
CA CYS A 128 6.23 14.69 7.79
C CYS A 128 7.26 14.70 6.67
N VAL A 129 7.08 15.59 5.70
CA VAL A 129 8.02 15.77 4.58
C VAL A 129 9.42 16.10 5.11
N GLY A 130 10.42 15.35 4.63
CA GLY A 130 11.81 15.41 5.06
C GLY A 130 12.17 14.47 6.22
N GLU A 131 11.19 13.84 6.88
CA GLU A 131 11.44 12.87 7.95
C GLU A 131 12.05 11.58 7.40
N LYS A 132 12.97 10.98 8.16
CA LYS A 132 13.56 9.67 7.86
C LYS A 132 13.29 8.70 8.99
N ARG A 133 12.91 7.48 8.62
CA ARG A 133 12.63 6.39 9.57
C ARG A 133 13.34 5.12 9.16
N ARG A 134 13.61 4.28 10.14
CA ARG A 134 13.96 2.88 9.95
C ARG A 134 12.80 2.05 10.48
N LEU A 135 12.25 1.21 9.61
CA LEU A 135 11.12 0.34 9.89
C LEU A 135 11.61 -1.10 9.91
N VAL A 136 11.28 -1.85 10.97
CA VAL A 136 11.47 -3.31 11.02
C VAL A 136 10.10 -3.95 10.95
N VAL A 137 9.83 -4.63 9.83
CA VAL A 137 8.53 -5.17 9.49
C VAL A 137 8.57 -6.69 9.62
N PRO A 138 7.80 -7.27 10.56
CA PRO A 138 7.72 -8.72 10.71
C PRO A 138 6.97 -9.36 9.53
N PRO A 139 7.19 -10.66 9.25
CA PRO A 139 6.70 -11.30 8.03
C PRO A 139 5.18 -11.24 7.85
N HIS A 140 4.38 -11.33 8.92
CA HIS A 140 2.91 -11.26 8.84
C HIS A 140 2.38 -9.88 8.41
N LEU A 141 3.20 -8.83 8.51
CA LEU A 141 2.91 -7.48 8.01
C LEU A 141 3.66 -7.19 6.68
N ALA A 142 4.36 -8.18 6.13
CA ALA A 142 5.07 -8.14 4.86
C ALA A 142 4.57 -9.25 3.91
N TYR A 143 5.43 -10.19 3.50
CA TYR A 143 5.12 -11.23 2.52
C TYR A 143 4.81 -12.61 3.14
N GLY A 144 4.67 -12.68 4.46
CA GLY A 144 4.27 -13.87 5.21
C GLY A 144 5.22 -15.06 5.04
N GLU A 145 4.71 -16.26 5.31
CA GLU A 145 5.46 -17.52 5.18
C GLU A 145 5.86 -17.83 3.74
N ARG A 146 5.13 -17.28 2.76
CA ARG A 146 5.36 -17.56 1.34
C ARG A 146 6.54 -16.78 0.78
N GLY A 147 6.72 -15.53 1.22
CA GLY A 147 7.71 -14.63 0.62
C GLY A 147 7.40 -14.32 -0.85
N ILE A 148 8.45 -13.92 -1.58
CA ILE A 148 8.46 -13.74 -3.03
C ILE A 148 9.61 -14.58 -3.60
N ASP A 149 9.28 -15.52 -4.48
CA ASP A 149 10.25 -16.41 -5.12
C ASP A 149 11.39 -15.61 -5.79
N GLY A 150 12.62 -15.89 -5.36
CA GLY A 150 13.83 -15.28 -5.92
C GLY A 150 14.16 -13.86 -5.42
N GLU A 151 13.32 -13.27 -4.56
CA GLU A 151 13.51 -11.89 -4.08
C GLU A 151 13.43 -11.78 -2.55
N VAL A 152 12.35 -12.29 -1.96
CA VAL A 152 12.12 -12.22 -0.51
C VAL A 152 11.91 -13.63 0.04
N PRO A 153 12.79 -14.17 0.89
CA PRO A 153 12.56 -15.46 1.52
C PRO A 153 11.24 -15.50 2.30
N GLY A 154 10.62 -16.68 2.36
CA GLY A 154 9.48 -16.93 3.23
C GLY A 154 9.82 -16.63 4.70
N SER A 155 8.87 -16.04 5.43
CA SER A 155 9.03 -15.64 6.83
C SER A 155 10.14 -14.62 7.09
N ALA A 156 10.61 -13.91 6.06
CA ALA A 156 11.61 -12.87 6.21
C ALA A 156 11.10 -11.65 7.00
N VAL A 157 11.94 -11.14 7.89
CA VAL A 157 11.80 -9.81 8.48
C VAL A 157 12.43 -8.80 7.52
N LEU A 158 11.66 -7.78 7.15
CA LEU A 158 12.11 -6.72 6.26
C LEU A 158 12.54 -5.49 7.05
N VAL A 159 13.60 -4.85 6.59
CA VAL A 159 14.08 -3.57 7.13
C VAL A 159 13.97 -2.53 6.02
N PHE A 160 13.27 -1.44 6.30
CA PHE A 160 13.16 -0.31 5.38
C PHE A 160 13.77 0.94 6.00
N ASP A 161 14.75 1.53 5.34
CA ASP A 161 15.16 2.91 5.61
C ASP A 161 14.40 3.83 4.66
N VAL A 162 13.54 4.69 5.18
CA VAL A 162 12.56 5.47 4.42
C VAL A 162 12.78 6.96 4.62
N GLU A 163 12.51 7.74 3.58
CA GLU A 163 12.55 9.20 3.59
C GLU A 163 11.31 9.73 2.89
N LEU A 164 10.46 10.46 3.61
CA LEU A 164 9.28 11.09 3.01
C LEU A 164 9.73 12.35 2.26
N VAL A 165 9.49 12.40 0.96
CA VAL A 165 10.00 13.46 0.07
C VAL A 165 8.94 14.53 -0.19
N ASP A 166 7.69 14.11 -0.34
CA ASP A 166 6.58 14.99 -0.68
C ASP A 166 5.27 14.38 -0.22
N MET A 167 4.27 15.22 0.00
CA MET A 167 2.96 14.82 0.46
C MET A 167 1.89 15.79 -0.04
N GLU A 168 0.81 15.24 -0.56
CA GLU A 168 -0.40 15.96 -0.91
C GLU A 168 -1.57 15.40 -0.12
N GLU A 169 -2.31 16.28 0.55
CA GLU A 169 -3.45 15.88 1.37
C GLU A 169 -4.51 15.17 0.53
N GLY A 170 -5.04 14.07 1.05
CA GLY A 170 -6.09 13.30 0.43
C GLY A 170 -7.45 14.01 0.37
N LEU A 171 -8.42 13.32 -0.21
CA LEU A 171 -9.84 13.66 -0.08
C LEU A 171 -10.49 12.81 1.03
N PRO A 172 -11.69 13.18 1.52
CA PRO A 172 -12.46 12.33 2.42
C PRO A 172 -12.67 10.92 1.84
N GLU A 173 -12.81 9.94 2.71
CA GLU A 173 -12.96 8.53 2.31
C GLU A 173 -14.20 8.34 1.42
N GLY A 174 -14.02 7.66 0.28
CA GLY A 174 -15.08 7.41 -0.70
C GLY A 174 -15.22 8.47 -1.80
N TYR A 175 -14.44 9.56 -1.77
CA TYR A 175 -14.50 10.63 -2.76
C TYR A 175 -13.30 10.60 -3.72
N MET A 176 -13.57 10.76 -5.02
CA MET A 176 -12.53 11.00 -6.05
C MET A 176 -12.44 12.47 -6.48
N PHE A 177 -13.42 13.28 -6.07
CA PHE A 177 -13.49 14.71 -6.30
C PHE A 177 -14.29 15.37 -5.17
N VAL A 178 -13.88 16.57 -4.76
CA VAL A 178 -14.63 17.42 -3.83
C VAL A 178 -14.67 18.86 -4.32
N TRP A 179 -15.76 19.55 -4.01
CA TRP A 179 -15.87 21.00 -4.15
C TRP A 179 -15.25 21.67 -2.91
N ASN A 180 -14.51 22.75 -3.13
CA ASN A 180 -13.97 23.59 -2.05
C ASN A 180 -14.92 24.75 -1.71
N ASP A 181 -15.73 25.17 -2.69
CA ASP A 181 -16.71 26.25 -2.58
C ASP A 181 -18.12 25.72 -2.85
N ASP A 182 -19.12 26.57 -2.62
CA ASP A 182 -20.51 26.26 -2.94
C ASP A 182 -20.68 25.94 -4.44
N VAL A 183 -21.44 24.88 -4.72
CA VAL A 183 -21.77 24.46 -6.08
C VAL A 183 -22.76 25.44 -6.68
N SER A 184 -22.48 25.92 -7.91
CA SER A 184 -23.40 26.80 -8.63
C SER A 184 -24.76 26.12 -8.82
N PRO A 185 -25.89 26.79 -8.55
CA PRO A 185 -27.22 26.22 -8.79
C PRO A 185 -27.48 25.98 -10.28
N ASP A 186 -26.77 26.69 -11.16
CA ASP A 186 -26.91 26.62 -12.61
C ASP A 186 -25.80 25.75 -13.26
N LEU A 187 -25.24 24.80 -12.51
CA LEU A 187 -24.08 23.99 -12.91
C LEU A 187 -24.22 23.35 -14.30
N PHE A 188 -25.40 22.83 -14.63
CA PHE A 188 -25.67 22.25 -15.96
C PHE A 188 -25.50 23.28 -17.08
N VAL A 189 -26.07 24.48 -16.89
CA VAL A 189 -26.02 25.57 -17.87
C VAL A 189 -24.60 26.11 -18.04
N GLU A 190 -23.78 26.08 -16.99
CA GLU A 190 -22.38 26.47 -17.10
C GLU A 190 -21.50 25.43 -17.81
N MET A 191 -21.93 24.17 -17.79
CA MET A 191 -21.23 23.04 -18.42
C MET A 191 -21.59 22.90 -19.91
N ASP A 192 -22.87 23.03 -20.25
CA ASP A 192 -23.40 23.03 -21.61
C ASP A 192 -22.97 24.33 -22.35
N LYS A 193 -21.77 24.30 -22.94
CA LYS A 193 -21.18 25.47 -23.60
C LYS A 193 -21.86 25.77 -24.92
N ASN A 194 -22.25 24.72 -25.64
CA ASN A 194 -22.83 24.82 -26.97
C ASN A 194 -24.36 25.11 -26.93
N LYS A 195 -24.98 24.99 -25.75
CA LYS A 195 -26.40 25.21 -25.45
C LYS A 195 -27.33 24.24 -26.18
N ASP A 196 -26.90 23.00 -26.35
CA ASP A 196 -27.70 21.94 -26.99
C ASP A 196 -28.50 21.09 -26.00
N SER A 197 -28.51 21.48 -24.71
CA SER A 197 -29.16 20.78 -23.60
C SER A 197 -28.59 19.38 -23.33
N GLN A 198 -27.36 19.13 -23.74
CA GLN A 198 -26.61 17.91 -23.49
C GLN A 198 -25.19 18.30 -23.07
N VAL A 199 -24.61 17.58 -22.12
CA VAL A 199 -23.21 17.75 -21.73
C VAL A 199 -22.42 16.58 -22.30
N GLU A 200 -21.52 16.87 -23.23
CA GLU A 200 -20.61 15.88 -23.78
C GLU A 200 -19.41 15.61 -22.84
N PRO A 201 -18.70 14.47 -22.99
CA PRO A 201 -17.54 14.15 -22.16
C PRO A 201 -16.45 15.24 -22.17
N SER A 202 -16.31 15.93 -23.30
CA SER A 202 -15.36 17.03 -23.48
C SER A 202 -15.75 18.27 -22.66
N GLU A 203 -17.01 18.66 -22.68
CA GLU A 203 -17.56 19.78 -21.90
C GLU A 203 -17.49 19.50 -20.41
N PHE A 204 -17.86 18.28 -20.00
CA PHE A 204 -17.73 17.83 -18.62
C PHE A 204 -16.28 17.89 -18.15
N SER A 205 -15.36 17.31 -18.93
CA SER A 205 -13.93 17.28 -18.59
C SER A 205 -13.34 18.68 -18.49
N ASP A 206 -13.63 19.53 -19.48
CA ASP A 206 -13.19 20.92 -19.50
C ASP A 206 -13.67 21.68 -18.27
N TYR A 207 -14.93 21.47 -17.89
CA TYR A 207 -15.52 22.14 -16.73
C TYR A 207 -14.84 21.67 -15.44
N ILE A 208 -14.76 20.37 -15.17
CA ILE A 208 -14.12 19.86 -13.94
C ILE A 208 -12.67 20.30 -13.86
N LEU A 209 -11.90 20.22 -14.95
CA LEU A 209 -10.51 20.67 -14.98
C LEU A 209 -10.40 22.18 -14.72
N ARG A 210 -11.32 22.99 -15.25
CA ARG A 210 -11.37 24.43 -14.97
C ARG A 210 -11.63 24.70 -13.50
N GLN A 211 -12.57 24.01 -12.86
CA GLN A 211 -12.86 24.17 -11.44
C GLN A 211 -11.66 23.80 -10.56
N VAL A 212 -10.94 22.74 -10.93
CA VAL A 212 -9.69 22.35 -10.26
C VAL A 212 -8.61 23.41 -10.43
N ASN A 213 -8.43 23.94 -11.64
CA ASN A 213 -7.42 24.97 -11.92
C ASN A 213 -7.75 26.33 -11.26
N GLU A 214 -9.04 26.63 -11.09
CA GLU A 214 -9.52 27.82 -10.36
C GLU A 214 -9.47 27.64 -8.84
N GLY A 215 -9.13 26.44 -8.33
CA GLY A 215 -9.07 26.14 -6.90
C GLY A 215 -10.43 25.89 -6.25
N LYS A 216 -11.51 25.83 -7.03
CA LYS A 216 -12.90 25.60 -6.58
C LYS A 216 -13.23 24.14 -6.34
N GLY A 217 -12.38 23.22 -6.82
CA GLY A 217 -12.51 21.80 -6.55
C GLY A 217 -11.14 21.10 -6.53
N ARG A 218 -11.12 19.88 -6.01
CA ARG A 218 -9.92 19.05 -5.92
C ARG A 218 -10.23 17.63 -6.38
N LEU A 219 -9.33 17.06 -7.17
CA LEU A 219 -9.35 15.65 -7.54
C LEU A 219 -8.50 14.85 -6.54
N ALA A 220 -8.81 13.55 -6.39
CA ALA A 220 -8.01 12.68 -5.54
C ALA A 220 -6.57 12.63 -6.06
N PRO A 221 -5.57 12.98 -5.22
CA PRO A 221 -4.18 12.99 -5.66
C PRO A 221 -3.66 11.57 -5.88
N GLY A 222 -2.66 11.43 -6.74
CA GLY A 222 -2.04 10.13 -7.05
C GLY A 222 -2.79 9.24 -8.04
N PHE A 223 -3.97 9.66 -8.49
CA PHE A 223 -4.75 8.98 -9.52
C PHE A 223 -4.68 9.71 -10.86
N ASP A 224 -4.98 8.99 -11.94
CA ASP A 224 -5.07 9.59 -13.26
C ASP A 224 -6.30 10.52 -13.34
N ARG A 225 -6.04 11.81 -13.61
CA ARG A 225 -7.07 12.84 -13.66
C ARG A 225 -8.13 12.55 -14.71
N HIS A 226 -7.73 12.03 -15.88
CA HIS A 226 -8.67 11.72 -16.96
C HIS A 226 -9.57 10.55 -16.58
N LYS A 227 -9.02 9.50 -15.97
CA LYS A 227 -9.81 8.36 -15.48
C LYS A 227 -10.79 8.74 -14.38
N ILE A 228 -10.40 9.62 -13.45
CA ILE A 228 -11.33 10.12 -12.43
C ILE A 228 -12.51 10.81 -13.12
N ILE A 229 -12.24 11.73 -14.04
CA ILE A 229 -13.26 12.50 -14.74
C ILE A 229 -14.14 11.58 -15.62
N GLU A 230 -13.55 10.61 -16.31
CA GLU A 230 -14.27 9.60 -17.09
C GLU A 230 -15.21 8.77 -16.21
N ASN A 231 -14.73 8.31 -15.04
CA ASN A 231 -15.57 7.60 -14.07
C ASN A 231 -16.67 8.51 -13.50
N MET A 232 -16.38 9.78 -13.25
CA MET A 232 -17.38 10.76 -12.81
C MET A 232 -18.45 10.95 -13.87
N PHE A 233 -18.07 11.10 -15.14
CA PHE A 233 -18.98 11.21 -16.27
C PHE A 233 -19.85 9.96 -16.39
N GLY A 234 -19.24 8.77 -16.43
CA GLY A 234 -19.97 7.50 -16.56
C GLY A 234 -20.91 7.20 -15.39
N ASN A 235 -20.63 7.73 -14.20
CA ASN A 235 -21.56 7.64 -13.06
C ASN A 235 -22.78 8.57 -13.19
N GLN A 236 -22.67 9.66 -13.96
CA GLN A 236 -23.75 10.59 -14.23
C GLN A 236 -24.54 10.24 -15.49
N ASP A 237 -23.90 9.65 -16.51
CA ASP A 237 -24.54 9.06 -17.68
C ASP A 237 -25.26 7.75 -17.27
N ARG A 238 -26.47 7.89 -16.75
CA ARG A 238 -27.23 6.77 -16.16
C ARG A 238 -27.78 5.84 -17.24
N ASN A 239 -28.06 6.38 -18.42
CA ASN A 239 -28.66 5.64 -19.52
C ASN A 239 -27.61 5.00 -20.45
N GLY A 240 -26.34 5.43 -20.36
CA GLY A 240 -25.20 4.91 -21.10
C GLY A 240 -25.14 5.37 -22.56
N ASP A 241 -25.76 6.51 -22.89
CA ASP A 241 -25.81 7.06 -24.25
C ASP A 241 -24.60 7.93 -24.61
N GLY A 242 -23.69 8.13 -23.66
CA GLY A 242 -22.46 8.90 -23.83
C GLY A 242 -22.65 10.41 -23.65
N LYS A 243 -23.79 10.85 -23.12
CA LYS A 243 -24.14 12.25 -22.87
C LYS A 243 -24.81 12.37 -21.51
N ILE A 244 -24.78 13.56 -20.93
CA ILE A 244 -25.51 13.86 -19.69
C ILE A 244 -26.56 14.92 -19.98
N THR A 245 -27.81 14.58 -19.72
CA THR A 245 -28.95 15.50 -19.81
C THR A 245 -29.24 16.16 -18.47
N GLU A 246 -30.05 17.23 -18.48
CA GLU A 246 -30.42 17.95 -17.25
C GLU A 246 -31.11 17.02 -16.22
N ASP A 247 -31.92 16.08 -16.71
CA ASP A 247 -32.63 15.12 -15.85
C ASP A 247 -31.67 14.11 -15.19
N GLU A 248 -30.60 13.69 -15.87
CA GLU A 248 -29.58 12.81 -15.30
C GLU A 248 -28.71 13.51 -14.25
N PHE A 249 -28.53 14.83 -14.43
CA PHE A 249 -27.72 15.68 -13.56
C PHE A 249 -28.35 15.91 -12.19
N ARG A 250 -29.69 15.81 -12.07
CA ARG A 250 -30.39 15.96 -10.79
C ARG A 250 -30.04 14.79 -9.86
N LEU A 251 -29.65 15.11 -8.62
CA LEU A 251 -29.33 14.11 -7.59
C LEU A 251 -30.54 13.18 -7.39
N LYS A 252 -30.32 11.88 -7.19
CA LYS A 252 -31.38 10.91 -6.81
C LYS A 252 -32.25 11.32 -5.62
N ALA A 253 -31.81 12.30 -4.83
CA ALA A 253 -32.57 12.85 -3.70
C ALA A 253 -33.65 13.88 -4.11
N ASP A 254 -33.52 14.48 -5.30
CA ASP A 254 -34.48 15.42 -5.89
C ASP A 254 -35.47 14.73 -6.86
N GLU A 255 -35.29 13.43 -7.11
CA GLU A 255 -36.37 12.59 -7.63
C GLU A 255 -37.39 12.44 -6.51
N SER A 256 -38.34 13.38 -6.48
CA SER A 256 -39.49 13.37 -5.60
C SER A 256 -40.08 11.98 -5.47
N VAL A 257 -40.35 11.61 -4.23
CA VAL A 257 -41.28 10.55 -3.83
C VAL A 257 -42.60 10.77 -4.56
N ASP A 258 -42.74 10.22 -5.76
CA ASP A 258 -44.05 10.07 -6.39
C ASP A 258 -44.75 8.93 -5.67
N HIS A 259 -45.53 9.37 -4.70
CA HIS A 259 -46.48 8.61 -3.93
C HIS A 259 -47.60 8.16 -4.89
N ASP A 260 -47.40 7.04 -5.59
CA ASP A 260 -48.52 6.36 -6.23
C ASP A 260 -49.26 5.55 -5.15
N GLU A 261 -50.17 6.25 -4.46
CA GLU A 261 -51.39 5.61 -3.97
C GLU A 261 -52.18 5.10 -5.18
N LEU A 262 -52.18 3.77 -5.38
CA LEU A 262 -53.37 2.89 -5.45
C LEU A 262 -52.99 1.45 -5.86
#